data_AF-A0A4Y1Z9J5-F1
#
_entry.id   AF-A0A4Y1Z9J5-F1
#
_cell.length_a   1.000
_cell.length_b   1.000
_cell.length_c   1.000
_cell.angle_alpha   90.00
_cell.angle_beta   90.00
_cell.angle_gamma   90.00
#
_symmetry.space_group_name_H-M   'P 1'
#
loop_
_entity.id
_entity.type
_entity.pdbx_description
1 polymer ?
#
loop_
_entity_poly.entity_id
_entity_poly.type
_entity_poly.pdbx_seq_one_letter_code
_entity_poly.pdbx_strand_id
1 'polypeptide(L)'
;MYGVQAHEKEIIRAWADAHAIDIETTADFLSEKTVDRAKDYDGICIQQPVPLGAAKLYATLKSYGIKQIATRTAGYDMIDLQEAEKNELIVTNVPAYSPYAVAELAVTQAMQLVRHVSQFQQRIAANDFRWDGLMSREYAQ
;
A
#
# COMPACT_ATOMS: atom_id res chain seq x y z
N MET A 1 10.14 7.79 4.71
CA MET A 1 9.03 6.91 4.26
C MET A 1 7.68 7.59 4.50
N TYR A 2 6.85 7.70 3.46
CA TYR A 2 5.52 8.32 3.50
C TYR A 2 4.39 7.28 3.60
N GLY A 3 3.25 7.69 4.16
CA GLY A 3 2.05 6.85 4.28
C GLY A 3 2.21 5.64 5.19
N VAL A 4 3.07 5.72 6.21
CA VAL A 4 3.38 4.61 7.11
C VAL A 4 2.27 4.40 8.14
N GLN A 5 1.70 3.21 8.16
CA GLN A 5 0.70 2.78 9.13
C GLN A 5 1.36 2.33 10.45
N ALA A 6 0.58 2.35 11.53
CA ALA A 6 1.09 2.05 12.87
C ALA A 6 1.77 0.67 12.97
N HIS A 7 1.20 -0.35 12.30
CA HIS A 7 1.74 -1.71 12.33
C HIS A 7 3.03 -1.89 11.51
N GLU A 8 3.34 -0.97 10.58
CA GLU A 8 4.56 -1.03 9.78
C GLU A 8 5.79 -0.52 10.54
N LYS A 9 5.60 0.34 11.56
CA LYS A 9 6.69 1.08 12.23
C LYS A 9 7.75 0.18 12.85
N GLU A 10 7.32 -0.88 13.55
CA GLU A 10 8.25 -1.80 14.21
C GLU A 10 9.08 -2.60 13.19
N ILE A 11 8.43 -3.03 12.10
CA ILE A 11 9.09 -3.77 11.01
C ILE A 11 10.12 -2.88 10.31
N ILE A 12 9.74 -1.63 9.99
CA ILE A 12 10.63 -0.64 9.36
C ILE A 12 11.83 -0.36 10.25
N ARG A 13 11.61 -0.13 11.55
CA ARG A 13 12.69 0.14 12.51
C ARG A 13 13.65 -1.04 12.63
N ALA A 14 13.13 -2.26 12.78
CA ALA A 14 13.97 -3.45 12.84
C ALA A 14 14.81 -3.64 11.57
N TRP A 15 14.23 -3.35 10.40
CA TRP A 15 14.96 -3.40 9.13
C TRP A 15 16.04 -2.31 9.05
N ALA A 16 15.71 -1.07 9.44
CA ALA A 16 16.64 0.06 9.48
C ALA A 16 17.85 -0.23 10.37
N ASP A 17 17.61 -0.72 11.59
CA ASP A 17 18.64 -1.09 12.57
C ASP A 17 19.54 -2.21 12.02
N ALA A 18 18.96 -3.21 11.36
CA ALA A 18 19.71 -4.34 10.80
C ALA A 18 20.60 -3.97 9.58
N HIS A 19 20.27 -2.89 8.86
CA HIS A 19 20.99 -2.47 7.66
C HIS A 19 21.80 -1.18 7.84
N ALA A 20 21.78 -0.58 9.03
CA ALA A 20 22.41 0.70 9.34
C ALA A 20 21.98 1.83 8.38
N ILE A 21 20.68 1.90 8.08
CA ILE A 21 20.07 2.92 7.21
C ILE A 21 19.18 3.81 8.06
N ASP A 22 19.29 5.14 7.88
CA ASP A 22 18.38 6.08 8.52
C ASP A 22 17.03 6.13 7.79
N ILE A 23 15.94 5.93 8.53
CA ILE A 23 14.59 5.94 7.99
C ILE A 23 13.67 6.73 8.92
N GLU A 24 13.33 7.94 8.49
CA GLU A 24 12.22 8.68 9.09
C GLU A 24 10.88 8.23 8.49
N THR A 25 9.84 8.12 9.33
CA THR A 25 8.50 7.68 8.92
C THR A 25 7.46 8.76 9.17
N THR A 26 6.49 8.86 8.28
CA THR A 26 5.31 9.71 8.46
C THR A 26 4.04 8.99 8.02
N ALA A 27 2.93 9.26 8.72
CA ALA A 27 1.60 8.81 8.31
C ALA A 27 1.05 9.63 7.13
N ASP A 28 1.56 10.86 6.92
CA ASP A 28 1.15 11.71 5.81
C ASP A 28 1.63 11.14 4.46
N PHE A 29 0.81 11.30 3.41
CA PHE A 29 1.21 11.01 2.03
C PHE A 29 2.15 12.08 1.49
N LEU A 30 2.86 11.76 0.41
CA LEU A 30 3.66 12.74 -0.30
C LEU A 30 2.74 13.68 -1.09
N SER A 31 2.96 14.98 -0.90
CA SER A 31 2.22 16.06 -1.54
C SER A 31 3.08 17.33 -1.52
N GLU A 32 2.66 18.38 -2.21
CA GLU A 32 3.32 19.69 -2.14
C GLU A 32 3.42 20.26 -0.72
N LYS A 33 2.51 19.86 0.20
CA LYS A 33 2.52 20.32 1.60
C LYS A 33 3.51 19.55 2.48
N THR A 34 3.91 18.36 2.05
CA THR A 34 4.69 17.41 2.85
C THR A 34 6.05 17.09 2.24
N VAL A 35 6.29 17.51 0.98
CA VAL A 35 7.54 17.29 0.24
C VAL A 35 8.78 17.83 0.95
N ASP A 36 8.63 18.91 1.75
CA ASP A 36 9.74 19.48 2.51
C ASP A 36 10.39 18.48 3.48
N ARG A 37 9.67 17.42 3.89
CA ARG A 37 10.23 16.35 4.74
C ARG A 37 11.21 15.44 4.01
N ALA A 38 11.31 15.54 2.68
CA ALA A 38 12.31 14.83 1.90
C ALA A 38 13.66 15.54 1.85
N LYS A 39 13.79 16.75 2.42
CA LYS A 39 15.09 17.44 2.50
C LYS A 39 16.10 16.61 3.28
N ASP A 40 17.35 16.69 2.85
CA ASP A 40 18.50 16.02 3.48
C ASP A 40 18.47 14.48 3.42
N TYR A 41 17.57 13.89 2.62
CA TYR A 41 17.52 12.46 2.33
C TYR A 41 17.98 12.16 0.89
N ASP A 42 18.47 10.94 0.65
CA ASP A 42 18.86 10.47 -0.69
C ASP A 42 17.68 9.93 -1.51
N GLY A 43 16.61 9.51 -0.85
CA GLY A 43 15.51 8.77 -1.46
C GLY A 43 14.23 8.83 -0.66
N ILE A 44 13.10 8.61 -1.33
CA ILE A 44 11.80 8.45 -0.69
C ILE A 44 11.25 7.05 -0.94
N CYS A 45 10.50 6.54 0.02
CA CYS A 45 9.64 5.39 -0.18
C CYS A 45 8.19 5.77 0.13
N ILE A 46 7.29 5.45 -0.79
CA ILE A 46 5.86 5.81 -0.75
C ILE A 46 4.98 4.57 -0.76
N GLN A 47 3.76 4.75 -0.25
CA GLN A 47 2.61 3.90 -0.47
C GLN A 47 1.39 4.81 -0.37
N GLN A 48 0.81 5.17 -1.50
CA GLN A 48 -0.38 6.01 -1.52
C GLN A 48 -1.30 5.61 -2.68
N PRO A 49 -2.62 5.64 -2.48
CA PRO A 49 -3.60 5.25 -3.50
C PRO A 49 -3.86 6.36 -4.53
N VAL A 50 -3.25 7.53 -4.36
CA VAL A 50 -3.47 8.72 -5.19
C VAL A 50 -2.22 9.10 -5.98
N PRO A 51 -2.36 9.64 -7.21
CA PRO A 51 -1.25 10.15 -7.99
C PRO A 51 -0.37 11.11 -7.18
N LEU A 52 0.95 11.05 -7.41
CA LEU A 52 1.92 11.90 -6.71
C LEU A 52 1.68 13.40 -6.96
N GLY A 53 1.01 13.78 -8.04
CA GLY A 53 0.61 15.15 -8.33
C GLY A 53 1.37 15.76 -9.51
N ALA A 54 1.47 17.08 -9.53
CA ALA A 54 1.98 17.84 -10.67
C ALA A 54 3.50 17.69 -10.88
N ALA A 55 3.96 17.98 -12.11
CA ALA A 55 5.36 17.99 -12.52
C ALA A 55 6.31 18.74 -11.55
N LYS A 56 5.82 19.82 -10.92
CA LYS A 56 6.58 20.61 -9.94
C LYS A 56 7.08 19.78 -8.75
N LEU A 57 6.35 18.75 -8.35
CA LEU A 57 6.76 17.87 -7.26
C LEU A 57 8.07 17.15 -7.59
N TYR A 58 8.21 16.61 -8.79
CA TYR A 58 9.40 15.89 -9.25
C TYR A 58 10.61 16.83 -9.32
N ALA A 59 10.43 18.03 -9.84
CA ALA A 59 11.47 19.07 -9.83
C ALA A 59 11.89 19.47 -8.41
N THR A 60 10.94 19.52 -7.48
CA THR A 60 11.22 19.83 -6.07
C THR A 60 12.06 18.71 -5.44
N LEU A 61 11.69 17.44 -5.65
CA LEU A 61 12.47 16.28 -5.18
C LEU A 61 13.90 16.31 -5.73
N LYS A 62 14.08 16.55 -7.04
CA LYS A 62 15.41 16.70 -7.66
C LYS A 62 16.21 17.82 -6.97
N SER A 63 15.58 18.97 -6.73
CA SER A 63 16.26 20.12 -6.10
C SER A 63 16.70 19.86 -4.66
N TYR A 64 16.06 18.91 -3.96
CA TYR A 64 16.49 18.44 -2.64
C TYR A 64 17.59 17.37 -2.71
N GLY A 65 18.02 16.98 -3.91
CA GLY A 65 19.04 15.95 -4.09
C GLY A 65 18.49 14.52 -4.02
N ILE A 66 17.17 14.34 -4.06
CA ILE A 66 16.56 13.01 -4.11
C ILE A 66 16.94 12.32 -5.41
N LYS A 67 17.38 11.06 -5.30
CA LYS A 67 17.84 10.23 -6.42
C LYS A 67 16.82 9.14 -6.77
N GLN A 68 15.98 8.75 -5.81
CA GLN A 68 15.12 7.58 -5.94
C GLN A 68 13.73 7.79 -5.34
N ILE A 69 12.72 7.34 -6.07
CA ILE A 69 11.36 7.11 -5.61
C ILE A 69 11.14 5.60 -5.58
N ALA A 70 11.12 5.01 -4.38
CA ALA A 70 10.67 3.65 -4.19
C ALA A 70 9.18 3.62 -3.87
N THR A 71 8.45 2.66 -4.43
CA THR A 71 7.12 2.29 -3.94
C THR A 71 7.16 0.91 -3.32
N ARG A 72 6.53 0.74 -2.16
CA ARG A 72 6.42 -0.57 -1.50
C ARG A 72 5.19 -1.35 -1.93
N THR A 73 4.82 -1.19 -3.20
CA THR A 73 3.68 -1.81 -3.87
C THR A 73 4.12 -2.47 -5.16
N ALA A 74 3.30 -3.39 -5.67
CA ALA A 74 3.50 -3.95 -7.01
C ALA A 74 3.15 -2.96 -8.12
N GLY A 75 1.96 -2.36 -8.04
CA GLY A 75 1.54 -1.30 -8.95
C GLY A 75 2.26 0.02 -8.65
N TYR A 76 2.53 0.79 -9.70
CA TYR A 76 3.21 2.09 -9.64
C TYR A 76 2.50 3.16 -10.48
N ASP A 77 1.24 2.94 -10.84
CA ASP A 77 0.44 3.82 -11.71
C ASP A 77 0.27 5.24 -11.16
N MET A 78 0.46 5.42 -9.86
CA MET A 78 0.43 6.73 -9.20
C MET A 78 1.66 7.60 -9.47
N ILE A 79 2.71 7.03 -10.07
CA ILE A 79 3.97 7.70 -10.38
C ILE A 79 3.97 8.07 -11.88
N ASP A 80 4.14 9.35 -12.17
CA ASP A 80 4.38 9.82 -13.53
C ASP A 80 5.84 9.50 -13.90
N LEU A 81 6.01 8.41 -14.63
CA LEU A 81 7.34 7.93 -15.02
C LEU A 81 8.05 8.89 -15.98
N GLN A 82 7.31 9.65 -16.79
CA GLN A 82 7.92 10.62 -17.70
C GLN A 82 8.49 11.80 -16.92
N GLU A 83 7.75 12.31 -15.92
CA GLU A 83 8.26 13.36 -15.05
C GLU A 83 9.40 12.86 -14.14
N ALA A 84 9.34 11.62 -13.67
CA ALA A 84 10.45 11.02 -12.94
C ALA A 84 11.72 10.96 -13.80
N GLU A 85 11.63 10.49 -15.04
CA GLU A 85 12.75 10.41 -15.98
C GLU A 85 13.34 11.80 -16.30
N LYS A 86 12.49 12.78 -16.62
CA LYS A 86 12.91 14.18 -16.87
C LYS A 86 13.69 14.79 -15.70
N ASN A 87 13.36 14.37 -14.49
CA ASN A 87 14.01 14.84 -13.26
C ASN A 87 15.05 13.85 -12.73
N GLU A 88 15.50 12.88 -13.56
CA GLU A 88 16.53 11.89 -13.22
C GLU A 88 16.26 11.17 -11.89
N LEU A 89 15.00 10.87 -11.60
CA LEU A 89 14.55 10.15 -10.42
C LEU A 89 14.37 8.68 -10.78
N ILE A 90 15.16 7.81 -10.17
CA ILE A 90 15.03 6.36 -10.35
C ILE A 90 13.77 5.88 -9.65
N VAL A 91 12.89 5.18 -10.37
CA VAL A 91 11.68 4.57 -9.81
C VAL A 91 11.90 3.08 -9.59
N THR A 92 11.56 2.59 -8.40
CA THR A 92 11.63 1.15 -8.05
C THR A 92 10.36 0.70 -7.36
N ASN A 93 9.97 -0.56 -7.55
CA ASN A 93 8.77 -1.15 -6.95
C ASN A 93 9.08 -2.54 -6.37
N VAL A 94 8.12 -3.12 -5.64
CA VAL A 94 8.17 -4.52 -5.21
C VAL A 94 7.54 -5.37 -6.32
N PRO A 95 8.28 -6.22 -7.05
CA PRO A 95 7.82 -6.76 -8.32
C PRO A 95 6.57 -7.66 -8.22
N ALA A 96 6.37 -8.30 -7.07
CA ALA A 96 5.19 -9.13 -6.82
C ALA A 96 4.86 -9.16 -5.33
N TYR A 97 3.56 -9.12 -5.02
CA TYR A 97 3.06 -9.62 -3.74
C TYR A 97 3.16 -11.15 -3.70
N SER A 98 2.99 -11.75 -2.52
CA SER A 98 2.84 -13.21 -2.43
C SER A 98 1.63 -13.65 -3.27
N PRO A 99 1.83 -14.42 -4.36
CA PRO A 99 0.71 -14.86 -5.19
C PRO A 99 -0.23 -15.77 -4.41
N TYR A 100 0.30 -16.52 -3.44
CA TYR A 100 -0.48 -17.34 -2.52
C TYR A 100 -1.40 -16.50 -1.65
N ALA A 101 -0.89 -15.44 -1.02
CA ALA A 101 -1.72 -14.59 -0.15
C ALA A 101 -2.89 -13.95 -0.91
N VAL A 102 -2.65 -13.51 -2.15
CA VAL A 102 -3.72 -12.96 -3.02
C VAL A 102 -4.74 -14.04 -3.38
N ALA A 103 -4.28 -15.23 -3.77
CA ALA A 103 -5.15 -16.35 -4.13
C ALA A 103 -5.99 -16.85 -2.93
N GLU A 104 -5.37 -17.00 -1.77
CA GLU A 104 -6.03 -17.40 -0.52
C GLU A 104 -7.12 -16.40 -0.11
N LEU A 105 -6.84 -15.10 -0.21
CA LEU A 105 -7.85 -14.07 0.07
C LEU A 105 -9.02 -14.15 -0.93
N ALA A 106 -8.74 -14.31 -2.22
CA ALA A 106 -9.76 -14.40 -3.25
C ALA A 106 -10.70 -15.61 -3.04
N VAL A 107 -10.12 -16.79 -2.77
CA VAL A 107 -10.90 -18.00 -2.45
C VAL A 107 -11.70 -17.81 -1.16
N THR A 108 -11.10 -17.20 -0.13
CA THR A 108 -11.79 -16.91 1.14
C THR A 108 -13.00 -15.99 0.92
N GLN A 109 -12.85 -14.91 0.16
CA GLN A 109 -13.94 -13.98 -0.14
C GLN A 109 -15.04 -14.64 -0.98
N ALA A 110 -14.67 -15.45 -1.99
CA ALA A 110 -15.62 -16.20 -2.78
C ALA A 110 -16.44 -17.16 -1.88
N MET A 111 -15.78 -17.88 -0.98
CA MET A 111 -16.46 -18.78 -0.05
C MET A 111 -17.34 -18.04 0.96
N GLN A 112 -16.93 -16.87 1.45
CA GLN A 112 -17.76 -16.04 2.33
C GLN A 112 -19.08 -15.64 1.65
N LEU A 113 -19.02 -15.29 0.36
CA LEU A 113 -20.20 -14.95 -0.43
C LEU A 113 -21.09 -16.16 -0.69
N VAL A 114 -20.50 -17.26 -1.19
CA VAL A 114 -21.22 -18.50 -1.53
C VAL A 114 -21.91 -19.10 -0.30
N ARG A 115 -21.31 -18.95 0.88
CA ARG A 115 -21.83 -19.50 2.14
C ARG A 115 -22.59 -18.50 3.00
N HIS A 116 -22.80 -17.28 2.49
CA HIS A 116 -23.45 -16.18 3.23
C HIS A 116 -22.89 -15.97 4.64
N VAL A 117 -21.57 -16.13 4.83
CA VAL A 117 -20.93 -16.14 6.15
C VAL A 117 -21.18 -14.81 6.87
N SER A 118 -21.03 -13.69 6.17
CA SER A 118 -21.23 -12.37 6.75
C SER A 118 -22.67 -12.14 7.19
N GLN A 119 -23.66 -12.60 6.41
CA GLN A 119 -25.08 -12.53 6.78
C GLN A 119 -25.39 -13.42 8.00
N PHE A 120 -24.80 -14.62 8.05
CA PHE A 120 -24.98 -15.52 9.19
C PHE A 120 -24.36 -14.95 10.47
N GLN A 121 -23.16 -14.35 10.38
CA GLN A 121 -22.53 -13.66 11.51
C GLN A 121 -23.37 -12.48 12.02
N GLN A 122 -23.98 -11.70 11.12
CA GLN A 122 -24.91 -10.63 11.50
C GLN A 122 -26.15 -11.15 12.25
N ARG A 123 -26.73 -12.28 11.80
CA ARG A 123 -27.85 -12.93 12.48
C ARG A 123 -27.46 -13.46 13.86
N ILE A 124 -26.32 -14.15 13.98
CA ILE A 124 -25.78 -14.64 15.26
C ILE A 124 -25.60 -13.48 16.25
N ALA A 125 -25.04 -12.35 15.81
CA ALA A 125 -24.86 -11.17 16.66
C ALA A 125 -26.19 -10.61 17.19
N ALA A 126 -27.30 -10.87 16.50
CA ALA A 126 -28.66 -10.52 16.89
C ALA A 126 -29.42 -11.66 17.62
N ASN A 127 -28.74 -12.76 17.97
CA ASN A 127 -29.34 -14.00 18.50
C ASN A 127 -30.40 -14.63 17.58
N ASP A 128 -30.31 -14.40 16.28
CA ASP A 128 -31.11 -15.10 15.27
C ASP A 128 -30.30 -16.26 14.69
N PHE A 129 -30.78 -17.49 14.90
CA PHE A 129 -30.11 -18.72 14.47
C PHE A 129 -30.83 -19.42 13.31
N ARG A 130 -31.84 -18.78 12.72
CA ARG A 130 -32.59 -19.36 11.61
C ARG A 130 -31.78 -19.34 10.32
N TRP A 131 -31.92 -20.37 9.51
CA TRP A 131 -31.15 -20.58 8.27
C TRP A 131 -31.92 -20.20 6.99
N ASP A 132 -33.21 -19.86 7.12
CA ASP A 132 -34.06 -19.48 5.98
C ASP A 132 -33.49 -18.28 5.22
N GLY A 133 -33.51 -18.37 3.89
CA GLY A 133 -32.94 -17.35 3.01
C GLY A 133 -31.41 -17.34 2.89
N LEU A 134 -30.69 -18.24 3.58
CA LEU A 134 -29.22 -18.35 3.52
C LEU A 134 -28.72 -19.74 3.07
N MET A 135 -29.61 -20.61 2.57
CA MET A 135 -29.19 -21.89 1.98
C MET A 135 -28.26 -21.66 0.79
N SER A 136 -27.08 -22.25 0.88
CA SER A 136 -26.02 -22.11 -0.11
C SER A 136 -26.06 -23.23 -1.14
N ARG A 137 -25.57 -22.97 -2.36
CA ARG A 137 -25.32 -24.01 -3.37
C ARG A 137 -23.89 -24.51 -3.26
N GLU A 138 -23.65 -25.76 -3.66
CA GLU A 138 -22.29 -26.23 -3.83
C GLU A 138 -21.60 -25.45 -4.96
N TYR A 139 -20.29 -25.17 -4.80
CA TYR A 139 -19.55 -24.41 -5.81
C TYR A 139 -19.34 -25.18 -7.12
N ALA A 140 -19.35 -26.51 -7.04
CA ALA A 140 -19.12 -27.40 -8.17
C ALA A 140 -20.37 -27.69 -9.02
N GLN A 141 -21.53 -27.11 -8.68
CA GLN A 141 -22.83 -27.40 -9.29
C GLN A 141 -23.50 -26.15 -9.88
#